data_AF-A0A853FJR6-F1
#
_entry.id   AF-A0A853FJR6-F1
#
_cell.length_a   1.000
_cell.length_b   1.000
_cell.length_c   1.000
_cell.angle_alpha   90.00
_cell.angle_beta   90.00
_cell.angle_gamma   90.00
#
_symmetry.space_group_name_H-M   'P 1'
#
loop_
_entity.id
_entity.type
_entity.pdbx_description
1 polymer ?
#
loop_
_entity_poly.entity_id
_entity_poly.type
_entity_poly.pdbx_seq_one_letter_code
_entity_poly.pdbx_strand_id
1 'polypeptide(L)'
;MSSIVEAKDDRLQVRLNAEAKTVLQRAANYRHKTVSQFVLTTALAEAEKVIRENEAVALSAADWKVFYDALSNPPAPNAALRKAFAKYQKSAE
;
A
#
# COMPACT_ATOMS: atom_id res chain seq x y z
N MET A 1 -0.88 -32.32 0.06
CA MET A 1 -0.30 -31.12 -0.59
C MET A 1 -1.10 -30.87 -1.86
N SER A 2 -2.18 -30.10 -1.77
CA SER A 2 -2.97 -29.72 -2.95
C SER A 2 -2.60 -28.28 -3.27
N SER A 3 -1.78 -28.10 -4.30
CA SER A 3 -1.55 -26.78 -4.89
C SER A 3 -2.84 -26.39 -5.59
N ILE A 4 -3.71 -25.67 -4.88
CA ILE A 4 -4.80 -24.95 -5.51
C ILE A 4 -4.11 -23.88 -6.36
N VAL A 5 -3.96 -24.15 -7.65
CA VAL A 5 -3.72 -23.08 -8.61
C VAL A 5 -4.95 -22.19 -8.48
N GLU A 6 -4.84 -21.07 -7.77
CA GLU A 6 -5.95 -20.13 -7.61
C GLU A 6 -6.50 -19.83 -9.00
N ALA A 7 -7.75 -20.26 -9.24
CA ALA A 7 -8.44 -19.96 -10.46
C ALA A 7 -8.57 -18.43 -10.53
N LYS A 8 -8.02 -17.82 -11.58
CA LYS A 8 -8.16 -16.38 -11.85
C LYS A 8 -9.58 -16.08 -12.33
N ASP A 9 -10.55 -16.23 -11.43
CA ASP A 9 -11.98 -16.15 -11.77
C ASP A 9 -12.53 -14.72 -11.64
N ASP A 10 -11.83 -13.85 -10.91
CA ASP A 10 -12.18 -12.44 -10.77
C ASP A 10 -11.89 -11.64 -12.04
N ARG A 11 -12.85 -10.79 -12.44
CA ARG A 11 -12.79 -10.01 -13.68
C ARG A 11 -12.92 -8.51 -13.41
N LEU A 12 -11.96 -7.74 -13.92
CA LEU A 12 -12.05 -6.28 -13.99
C LEU A 12 -12.66 -5.84 -15.32
N GLN A 13 -13.86 -5.26 -15.29
CA GLN A 13 -14.52 -4.72 -16.48
C GLN A 13 -14.23 -3.22 -16.62
N VAL A 14 -13.52 -2.83 -17.68
CA VAL A 14 -13.18 -1.43 -17.97
C VAL A 14 -13.77 -1.04 -19.31
N ARG A 15 -14.48 0.09 -19.35
CA ARG A 15 -14.95 0.71 -20.61
C ARG A 15 -13.85 1.60 -21.16
N LEU A 16 -13.64 1.56 -22.47
CA LEU A 16 -12.66 2.40 -23.16
C LEU A 16 -13.15 2.77 -24.56
N ASN A 17 -12.66 3.89 -25.09
CA ASN A 17 -12.91 4.30 -26.47
C ASN A 17 -11.89 3.64 -27.43
N ALA A 18 -12.09 3.83 -28.75
CA ALA A 18 -11.25 3.20 -29.78
C ALA A 18 -9.78 3.69 -29.74
N GLU A 19 -9.57 4.96 -29.39
CA GLU A 19 -8.25 5.55 -29.28
C GLU A 19 -7.45 4.91 -28.14
N ALA A 20 -8.03 4.85 -26.93
CA ALA A 20 -7.43 4.20 -25.78
C ALA A 20 -7.12 2.72 -26.06
N LYS A 21 -8.00 2.01 -26.78
CA LYS A 21 -7.77 0.63 -27.19
C LYS A 21 -6.52 0.50 -28.04
N THR A 22 -6.37 1.40 -29.00
CA THR A 22 -5.25 1.41 -29.96
C THR A 22 -3.92 1.68 -29.27
N VAL A 23 -3.91 2.65 -28.34
CA VAL A 23 -2.72 2.98 -27.55
C VAL A 23 -2.31 1.79 -26.67
N LEU A 24 -3.26 1.21 -25.93
CA LEU A 24 -3.00 0.05 -25.07
C LEU A 24 -2.50 -1.16 -25.87
N GLN A 25 -3.09 -1.43 -27.05
CA GLN A 25 -2.65 -2.51 -27.93
C GLN A 25 -1.21 -2.30 -28.39
N ARG A 26 -0.85 -1.08 -28.81
CA ARG A 26 0.51 -0.78 -29.26
C ARG A 26 1.53 -0.95 -28.14
N ALA A 27 1.22 -0.44 -26.94
CA ALA A 27 2.09 -0.59 -25.77
C ALA A 27 2.26 -2.06 -25.36
N ALA A 28 1.17 -2.84 -25.37
CA ALA A 28 1.20 -4.27 -25.08
C ALA A 28 2.05 -5.03 -26.11
N ASN A 29 1.92 -4.69 -27.39
CA ASN A 29 2.73 -5.28 -28.47
C ASN A 29 4.23 -5.02 -28.26
N TYR A 30 4.64 -3.80 -27.92
CA TYR A 30 6.04 -3.49 -27.61
C TYR A 30 6.60 -4.24 -26.41
N ARG A 31 5.72 -4.69 -25.49
CA ARG A 31 6.10 -5.48 -24.32
C ARG A 31 5.90 -6.99 -24.54
N HIS A 32 5.54 -7.42 -25.75
CA HIS A 32 5.22 -8.81 -26.08
C HIS A 32 4.18 -9.44 -25.13
N LYS A 33 3.17 -8.66 -24.75
CA LYS A 33 2.07 -9.07 -23.85
C LYS A 33 0.72 -8.89 -24.53
N THR A 34 -0.30 -9.60 -24.06
CA THR A 34 -1.69 -9.26 -24.41
C THR A 34 -2.09 -7.94 -23.74
N VAL A 35 -3.13 -7.26 -24.26
CA VAL A 35 -3.64 -6.03 -23.64
C VAL A 35 -4.04 -6.27 -22.19
N SER A 36 -4.73 -7.37 -21.89
CA SER A 36 -5.14 -7.72 -20.53
C SER A 36 -3.93 -7.92 -19.61
N GLN A 37 -2.88 -8.61 -20.06
CA GLN A 37 -1.65 -8.77 -19.28
C GLN A 37 -0.95 -7.44 -19.06
N PHE A 38 -0.84 -6.61 -20.11
CA PHE A 38 -0.22 -5.29 -20.02
C PHE A 38 -0.96 -4.40 -19.01
N VAL A 39 -2.28 -4.30 -19.13
CA VAL A 39 -3.13 -3.50 -18.23
C VAL A 39 -3.04 -4.01 -16.81
N LEU A 40 -3.20 -5.32 -16.58
CA LEU A 40 -3.14 -5.89 -15.23
C LEU A 40 -1.78 -5.65 -14.58
N THR A 41 -0.68 -5.92 -15.28
CA THR A 41 0.66 -5.74 -14.69
C THR A 41 0.99 -4.28 -14.41
N THR A 42 0.58 -3.37 -15.29
CA THR A 42 0.78 -1.92 -15.08
C THR A 42 -0.08 -1.42 -13.93
N ALA A 43 -1.36 -1.80 -13.88
CA ALA A 43 -2.27 -1.37 -12.83
C ALA A 43 -1.86 -1.88 -11.45
N LEU A 44 -1.40 -3.14 -11.35
CA LEU A 44 -0.89 -3.68 -10.10
C LEU A 44 0.36 -2.94 -9.61
N ALA A 45 1.31 -2.66 -10.50
CA ALA A 45 2.53 -1.93 -10.12
C ALA A 45 2.23 -0.52 -9.57
N GLU A 46 1.29 0.19 -10.21
CA GLU A 46 0.84 1.50 -9.71
C GLU A 46 0.04 1.38 -8.40
N ALA A 47 -0.85 0.39 -8.29
CA ALA A 47 -1.61 0.15 -7.07
C ALA A 47 -0.69 -0.14 -5.88
N GLU A 48 0.32 -0.99 -6.05
CA GLU A 48 1.31 -1.27 -5.00
C GLU A 48 2.09 -0.02 -4.61
N LYS A 49 2.41 0.86 -5.56
CA LYS A 49 3.08 2.13 -5.26
C LYS A 49 2.18 3.02 -4.40
N VAL A 50 0.92 3.18 -4.78
CA VAL A 50 -0.07 3.96 -4.00
C VAL A 50 -0.23 3.38 -2.60
N ILE A 51 -0.35 2.05 -2.45
CA ILE A 51 -0.45 1.40 -1.14
C ILE A 51 0.79 1.70 -0.31
N ARG A 52 1.99 1.51 -0.85
CA ARG A 52 3.24 1.81 -0.13
C ARG A 52 3.33 3.26 0.29
N GLU A 53 2.94 4.21 -0.56
CA GLU A 53 2.98 5.64 -0.25
C GLU A 53 2.04 6.02 0.91
N ASN A 54 0.95 5.29 1.11
CA ASN A 54 -0.04 5.58 2.15
C ASN A 54 0.17 4.76 3.43
N GLU A 55 0.72 3.55 3.33
CA GLU A 55 0.86 2.63 4.47
C GLU A 55 2.28 2.56 5.03
N ALA A 56 3.31 2.87 4.23
CA ALA A 56 4.70 2.79 4.69
C ALA A 56 5.18 4.15 5.21
N VAL A 57 5.71 4.15 6.44
CA VAL A 57 6.44 5.29 6.99
C VAL A 57 7.92 5.09 6.68
N ALA A 58 8.45 5.87 5.73
CA ALA A 58 9.88 5.92 5.47
C ALA A 58 10.55 6.89 6.46
N LEU A 59 11.50 6.38 7.24
CA LEU A 59 12.27 7.18 8.20
C LEU A 59 13.65 7.49 7.63
N SER A 60 14.15 8.70 7.85
CA SER A 60 15.57 9.01 7.61
C SER A 60 16.44 8.20 8.56
N ALA A 61 17.75 8.08 8.28
CA ALA A 61 18.66 7.37 9.19
C ALA A 61 18.67 7.99 10.60
N ALA A 62 18.51 9.31 10.71
CA ALA A 62 18.42 10.00 11.99
C ALA A 62 17.11 9.67 12.72
N ASP A 63 15.97 9.74 12.02
CA ASP A 63 14.66 9.44 12.60
C ASP A 63 14.53 7.96 12.97
N TRP A 64 15.13 7.08 12.17
CA TRP A 64 15.22 5.64 12.46
C TRP A 64 15.94 5.39 13.79
N LYS A 65 17.05 6.09 14.05
CA LYS A 65 17.75 5.97 15.34
C LYS A 65 16.85 6.39 16.50
N VAL A 66 16.16 7.53 16.38
CA VAL A 66 15.23 8.01 17.41
C VAL A 66 14.10 7.01 17.64
N PHE A 67 13.50 6.51 16.57
CA PHE A 67 12.42 5.52 16.60
C PHE A 67 12.88 4.21 17.25
N TYR A 68 14.03 3.68 16.83
CA TYR A 68 14.58 2.44 17.36
C TYR A 68 14.99 2.56 18.83
N ASP A 69 15.62 3.68 19.21
CA ASP A 69 15.99 3.95 20.60
C ASP A 69 14.73 4.04 21.49
N ALA A 70 13.64 4.64 20.99
CA ALA A 70 12.36 4.70 21.71
C ALA A 70 11.67 3.33 21.86
N LEU A 71 11.85 2.40 20.91
CA LEU A 71 11.36 1.02 21.03
C LEU A 71 12.22 0.18 21.97
N SER A 72 13.54 0.35 21.90
CA SER A 72 14.51 -0.46 22.65
C SER A 72 14.63 0.01 24.11
N ASN A 73 14.44 1.30 24.35
CA ASN A 73 14.47 1.93 25.66
C ASN A 73 13.30 2.91 25.81
N PRO A 74 12.08 2.39 26.07
CA PRO A 74 10.88 3.22 26.09
C PRO A 74 10.95 4.27 27.22
N PRO A 75 10.83 5.57 26.91
CA PRO A 75 10.87 6.61 27.92
C PRO A 75 9.61 6.55 28.81
N ALA A 76 9.75 6.98 30.07
CA ALA A 76 8.60 7.11 30.95
C ALA A 76 7.60 8.14 30.40
N PRO A 77 6.28 7.93 30.56
CA PRO A 77 5.26 8.90 30.15
C PRO A 77 5.57 10.30 30.72
N ASN A 78 5.39 11.35 29.93
CA ASN A 78 5.54 12.70 30.45
C ASN A 78 4.29 13.15 31.23
N ALA A 79 4.37 14.31 31.90
CA ALA A 79 3.26 14.83 32.71
C ALA A 79 1.99 15.09 31.87
N ALA A 80 2.14 15.54 30.62
CA ALA A 80 1.02 15.79 29.71
C ALA A 80 0.30 14.49 29.32
N LEU A 81 1.06 13.43 28.99
CA LEU A 81 0.53 12.11 28.63
C LEU A 81 -0.21 11.48 29.83
N ARG A 82 0.36 11.57 31.04
CA ARG A 82 -0.33 11.13 32.27
C ARG A 82 -1.66 11.85 32.48
N LYS A 83 -1.68 13.18 32.28
CA LYS A 83 -2.90 14.00 32.42
C LYS A 83 -3.95 13.64 31.37
N ALA A 84 -3.55 13.43 30.12
CA ALA A 84 -4.44 13.02 29.03
C ALA A 84 -5.07 11.65 29.30
N PHE A 85 -4.26 10.69 29.76
CA PHE A 85 -4.73 9.36 30.14
C PHE A 85 -5.74 9.39 31.30
N ALA A 86 -5.46 10.15 32.35
CA ALA A 86 -6.39 10.33 33.47
C ALA A 86 -7.71 11.00 33.04
N LYS A 87 -7.68 11.90 32.05
CA LYS A 87 -8.89 12.50 31.47
C LYS A 87 -9.71 11.48 30.68
N TYR A 88 -9.05 10.66 29.87
CA TYR A 88 -9.70 9.61 29.08
C TYR A 88 -10.42 8.59 29.98
N GLN A 89 -9.77 8.13 31.06
CA GLN A 89 -10.38 7.19 32.02
C GLN A 89 -11.67 7.74 32.63
N LYS A 90 -11.68 9.02 33.03
CA LYS A 90 -12.87 9.66 33.60
C LYS A 90 -14.03 9.87 32.62
N SER A 91 -13.76 9.81 31.31
CA SER A 91 -14.79 9.95 30.26
C SER A 91 -15.25 8.61 29.68
N ALA A 92 -14.58 7.51 30.06
CA ALA A 92 -14.92 6.15 29.65
C ALA A 92 -15.77 5.41 30.71
N GLU A 93 -15.96 6.01 31.89
CA GLU A 93 -17.01 5.72 32.88
C GLU A 93 -18.28 6.53 32.58
#